data_AF-A0A2E4YWY5-F1
#
_entry.id   AF-A0A2E4YWY5-F1
#
_cell.length_a   1.000
_cell.length_b   1.000
_cell.length_c   1.000
_cell.angle_alpha   90.00
_cell.angle_beta   90.00
_cell.angle_gamma   90.00
#
_symmetry.space_group_name_H-M   'P 1'
#
loop_
_entity.id
_entity.type
_entity.pdbx_description
1 polymer ?
#
loop_
_entity_poly.entity_id
_entity_poly.type
_entity_poly.pdbx_seq_one_letter_code
_entity_poly.pdbx_strand_id
1 'polypeptide(L)'
;MINDDLIRKAVLEAFALISEQVQDASQEEKEKQQAISNTIDDEGIRKKKSSKDEVEEDEEGTEEDTGDKKSDSLDLVKKKEDKDNKFSYEIPEKMPKNVQFKDVLHQLNALRSGASTKDSDVKQGLLKYFDNLDSDEKQELFSMMAGFATIMNKAGDVEDAPMPDDIKKPKGKDDTKVQPVKKAGNAPIVVGENSQKLSELMIVLENTKEKHRCINGKLVPFASTRAIKDIEGRISDAESSRNTCSRGSEARSHYNGLLKYLRMQLRAAQKVNGS
;
A
#
# COMPACT_ATOMS: atom_id res chain seq x y z
N MET A 1 -57.91 -0.45 -16.05
CA MET A 1 -56.87 -1.50 -16.16
C MET A 1 -55.73 -0.91 -16.98
N ILE A 2 -54.49 -1.28 -16.68
CA ILE A 2 -53.33 -0.90 -17.50
C ILE A 2 -53.17 -1.98 -18.57
N ASN A 3 -52.87 -1.60 -19.81
CA ASN A 3 -52.65 -2.58 -20.89
C ASN A 3 -51.18 -3.00 -20.88
N ASP A 4 -50.89 -4.13 -20.23
CA ASP A 4 -49.52 -4.66 -20.10
C ASP A 4 -48.87 -4.94 -21.47
N ASP A 5 -49.64 -5.30 -22.49
CA ASP A 5 -49.16 -5.48 -23.87
C ASP A 5 -48.59 -4.18 -24.46
N LEU A 6 -49.17 -3.02 -24.11
CA LEU A 6 -48.67 -1.71 -24.56
C LEU A 6 -47.32 -1.39 -23.92
N ILE A 7 -47.16 -1.75 -22.63
CA ILE A 7 -45.90 -1.60 -21.89
C ILE A 7 -44.84 -2.54 -22.47
N ARG A 8 -45.18 -3.82 -22.71
CA ARG A 8 -44.27 -4.80 -23.32
C ARG A 8 -43.77 -4.34 -24.69
N LYS A 9 -44.65 -3.80 -25.54
CA LYS A 9 -44.25 -3.27 -26.87
C LYS A 9 -43.29 -2.08 -26.73
N ALA A 10 -43.60 -1.11 -25.87
CA ALA A 10 -42.74 0.05 -25.63
C ALA A 10 -41.36 -0.32 -25.07
N VAL A 11 -41.29 -1.31 -24.17
CA VAL A 11 -40.01 -1.81 -23.62
C VAL A 11 -39.16 -2.50 -24.71
N LEU A 12 -39.78 -3.29 -25.60
CA LEU A 12 -39.06 -3.94 -26.70
C LEU A 12 -38.54 -2.93 -27.74
N GLU A 13 -39.33 -1.90 -28.06
CA GLU A 13 -38.90 -0.81 -28.96
C GLU A 13 -37.75 0.01 -28.37
N ALA A 14 -37.81 0.32 -27.07
CA ALA A 14 -36.72 0.99 -26.36
C ALA A 14 -35.44 0.13 -26.29
N PHE A 15 -35.57 -1.18 -26.09
CA PHE A 15 -34.42 -2.08 -26.04
C PHE A 15 -33.74 -2.24 -27.41
N ALA A 16 -34.52 -2.28 -28.50
CA ALA A 16 -33.99 -2.31 -29.86
C ALA A 16 -33.11 -1.08 -30.16
N LEU A 17 -33.62 0.13 -29.90
CA LEU A 17 -32.90 1.39 -30.09
C LEU A 17 -31.59 1.46 -29.28
N ILE A 18 -31.58 0.96 -28.05
CA ILE A 18 -30.37 0.88 -27.22
C ILE A 18 -29.37 -0.13 -27.81
N SER A 19 -29.84 -1.29 -28.28
CA SER A 19 -28.97 -2.32 -28.84
C SER A 19 -28.27 -1.88 -30.14
N GLU A 20 -28.96 -1.08 -30.96
CA GLU A 20 -28.43 -0.49 -32.20
C GLU A 20 -27.30 0.52 -31.88
N GLN A 21 -27.55 1.48 -30.98
CA GLN A 21 -26.54 2.46 -30.54
C GLN A 21 -25.30 1.85 -29.89
N VAL A 22 -25.44 0.70 -29.21
CA VAL A 22 -24.31 0.00 -28.57
C VAL A 22 -23.47 -0.81 -29.58
N GLN A 23 -24.06 -1.28 -30.69
CA GLN A 23 -23.32 -2.03 -31.71
C GLN A 23 -22.38 -1.12 -32.53
N ASP A 24 -22.83 0.07 -32.93
CA ASP A 24 -22.01 1.02 -33.70
C ASP A 24 -20.78 1.48 -32.92
N ALA A 25 -20.95 1.83 -31.64
CA ALA A 25 -19.86 2.21 -30.75
C ALA A 25 -18.79 1.10 -30.62
N SER A 26 -19.21 -0.18 -30.64
CA SER A 26 -18.29 -1.33 -30.58
C SER A 26 -17.47 -1.52 -31.86
N GLN A 27 -17.91 -1.00 -33.01
CA GLN A 27 -17.14 -1.05 -34.25
C GLN A 27 -16.14 0.10 -34.30
N GLU A 28 -16.60 1.33 -34.04
CA GLU A 28 -15.74 2.53 -34.05
C GLU A 28 -14.59 2.43 -33.02
N GLU A 29 -14.81 1.78 -31.86
CA GLU A 29 -13.73 1.54 -30.89
C GLU A 29 -12.72 0.50 -31.38
N LYS A 30 -13.15 -0.58 -32.06
CA LYS A 30 -12.24 -1.60 -32.62
C LYS A 30 -11.33 -1.02 -33.70
N GLU A 31 -11.85 -0.16 -34.57
CA GLU A 31 -11.05 0.55 -35.57
C GLU A 31 -10.00 1.45 -34.90
N LYS A 32 -10.36 2.18 -33.84
CA LYS A 32 -9.43 2.99 -33.05
C LYS A 32 -8.35 2.12 -32.38
N GLN A 33 -8.72 0.99 -31.78
CA GLN A 33 -7.77 0.06 -31.16
C GLN A 33 -6.81 -0.56 -32.19
N GLN A 34 -7.29 -0.91 -33.39
CA GLN A 34 -6.44 -1.39 -34.49
C GLN A 34 -5.49 -0.30 -35.01
N ALA A 35 -5.99 0.92 -35.23
CA ALA A 35 -5.15 2.05 -35.63
C ALA A 35 -4.04 2.34 -34.62
N ILE A 36 -4.36 2.28 -33.31
CA ILE A 36 -3.37 2.43 -32.23
C ILE A 36 -2.34 1.29 -32.25
N SER A 37 -2.75 0.03 -32.43
CA SER A 37 -1.79 -1.08 -32.57
C SER A 37 -0.83 -0.84 -33.72
N ASN A 38 -1.34 -0.49 -34.91
CA ASN A 38 -0.53 -0.23 -36.09
C ASN A 38 0.51 0.88 -35.81
N THR A 39 0.14 1.97 -35.14
CA THR A 39 1.11 3.01 -34.76
C THR A 39 2.17 2.53 -33.76
N ILE A 40 1.83 1.63 -32.83
CA ILE A 40 2.79 1.03 -31.88
C ILE A 40 3.77 0.08 -32.59
N ASP A 41 3.30 -0.62 -33.62
CA ASP A 41 4.09 -1.51 -34.47
C ASP A 41 5.00 -0.70 -35.42
N ASP A 42 4.52 0.42 -35.98
CA ASP A 42 5.30 1.37 -36.82
C ASP A 42 6.36 2.15 -36.03
N GLU A 43 6.06 2.60 -34.80
CA GLU A 43 7.03 3.24 -33.90
C GLU A 43 8.10 2.25 -33.38
N GLY A 44 7.98 0.95 -33.70
CA GLY A 44 8.97 -0.08 -33.35
C GLY A 44 9.03 -0.42 -31.86
N ILE A 45 7.98 -0.06 -31.10
CA ILE A 45 7.90 -0.30 -29.65
C ILE A 45 7.81 -1.81 -29.35
N ARG A 46 7.22 -2.59 -30.25
CA ARG A 46 7.23 -4.06 -30.21
C ARG A 46 8.45 -4.63 -30.95
N LYS A 47 9.13 -5.59 -30.30
CA LYS A 47 10.06 -6.51 -31.00
C LYS A 47 9.28 -7.26 -32.08
N LYS A 48 9.72 -7.17 -33.34
CA LYS A 48 9.21 -8.02 -34.43
C LYS A 48 9.52 -9.49 -34.09
N LYS A 49 8.50 -10.30 -33.79
CA LYS A 49 8.65 -11.78 -33.76
C LYS A 49 9.09 -12.21 -35.15
N SER A 50 10.27 -12.84 -35.26
CA SER A 50 10.82 -13.30 -36.53
C SER A 50 10.00 -14.47 -37.06
N SER A 51 9.52 -14.37 -38.29
CA SER A 51 8.78 -15.42 -38.99
C SER A 51 9.55 -16.73 -39.03
N LYS A 52 8.92 -17.81 -38.56
CA LYS A 52 9.30 -19.20 -38.82
C LYS A 52 8.01 -19.99 -39.04
N ASP A 53 8.07 -20.96 -39.95
CA ASP A 53 6.92 -21.52 -40.65
C ASP A 53 5.99 -22.41 -39.81
N GLU A 54 4.85 -22.71 -40.42
CA GLU A 54 3.64 -23.34 -39.89
C GLU A 54 3.83 -24.79 -39.39
N VAL A 55 3.21 -25.12 -38.25
CA VAL A 55 2.71 -26.46 -37.90
C VAL A 55 1.39 -26.27 -37.11
N GLU A 56 0.46 -27.22 -37.26
CA GLU A 56 -0.88 -27.22 -36.67
C GLU A 56 -0.90 -27.59 -35.17
N GLU A 57 -2.10 -27.48 -34.56
CA GLU A 57 -2.66 -28.05 -33.30
C GLU A 57 -1.71 -28.90 -32.40
N ASP A 58 -1.66 -28.75 -31.06
CA ASP A 58 -2.75 -28.39 -30.13
C ASP A 58 -2.26 -27.96 -28.71
N GLU A 59 -3.17 -27.38 -27.91
CA GLU A 59 -3.20 -27.13 -26.43
C GLU A 59 -2.06 -26.48 -25.58
N GLU A 60 -2.51 -25.79 -24.51
CA GLU A 60 -1.85 -25.29 -23.28
C GLU A 60 -0.50 -24.53 -23.35
N GLY A 61 -0.62 -23.24 -23.66
CA GLY A 61 0.47 -22.27 -23.71
C GLY A 61 1.26 -21.99 -22.42
N THR A 62 2.56 -21.79 -22.63
CA THR A 62 3.54 -21.20 -21.72
C THR A 62 4.15 -19.96 -22.40
N GLU A 63 4.51 -18.89 -21.65
CA GLU A 63 5.44 -17.87 -22.17
C GLU A 63 6.24 -17.15 -21.06
N GLU A 64 7.54 -16.94 -21.36
CA GLU A 64 8.60 -16.28 -20.58
C GLU A 64 9.55 -15.58 -21.58
N ASP A 65 10.55 -14.73 -21.29
CA ASP A 65 11.14 -14.17 -20.06
C ASP A 65 11.74 -12.77 -20.41
N THR A 66 12.39 -12.08 -19.47
CA THR A 66 13.31 -10.93 -19.65
C THR A 66 12.65 -9.58 -20.04
N GLY A 67 13.27 -8.39 -20.02
CA GLY A 67 14.61 -7.89 -19.61
C GLY A 67 14.92 -6.53 -20.33
N ASP A 68 15.83 -5.65 -19.90
CA ASP A 68 16.73 -5.64 -18.74
C ASP A 68 17.20 -4.18 -18.36
N LYS A 69 17.97 -4.06 -17.27
CA LYS A 69 18.65 -2.90 -16.61
C LYS A 69 19.03 -1.65 -17.42
N LYS A 70 18.95 -0.50 -16.72
CA LYS A 70 20.05 0.47 -16.46
C LYS A 70 19.63 1.42 -15.31
N SER A 71 20.50 2.01 -14.47
CA SER A 71 21.84 1.64 -13.96
C SER A 71 22.29 2.68 -12.92
N ASP A 72 22.76 2.27 -11.75
CA ASP A 72 23.77 3.03 -10.98
C ASP A 72 24.56 2.08 -10.05
N SER A 73 25.76 2.47 -9.62
CA SER A 73 26.77 1.55 -9.08
C SER A 73 26.89 1.56 -7.56
N LEU A 74 27.11 0.38 -6.97
CA LEU A 74 28.11 0.18 -5.92
C LEU A 74 28.65 -1.27 -5.99
N ASP A 75 29.90 -1.45 -5.59
CA ASP A 75 30.71 -2.63 -5.85
C ASP A 75 30.42 -3.77 -4.84
N LEU A 76 30.39 -5.04 -5.31
CA LEU A 76 30.75 -6.25 -4.53
C LEU A 76 30.65 -7.55 -5.37
N VAL A 77 31.80 -8.23 -5.51
CA VAL A 77 32.00 -9.68 -5.83
C VAL A 77 31.56 -10.20 -7.21
N LYS A 78 32.51 -10.79 -7.92
CA LYS A 78 32.31 -11.59 -9.14
C LYS A 78 31.75 -12.98 -8.82
N LYS A 79 30.71 -13.42 -9.53
CA LYS A 79 30.50 -14.84 -9.90
C LYS A 79 29.95 -14.94 -11.33
N LYS A 80 30.09 -16.11 -11.94
CA LYS A 80 29.74 -16.36 -13.36
C LYS A 80 28.30 -16.80 -13.50
N GLU A 81 27.79 -16.63 -14.72
CA GLU A 81 26.45 -17.02 -15.16
C GLU A 81 26.32 -18.53 -15.48
N ASP A 82 25.06 -18.91 -15.61
CA ASP A 82 24.49 -20.05 -16.33
C ASP A 82 24.37 -21.46 -15.72
N LYS A 83 23.13 -21.93 -15.90
CA LYS A 83 22.51 -23.26 -15.73
C LYS A 83 22.00 -23.63 -14.33
N ASP A 84 20.72 -24.02 -14.34
CA ASP A 84 19.90 -24.54 -13.25
C ASP A 84 19.83 -23.64 -12.01
N ASN A 85 19.22 -22.47 -12.17
CA ASN A 85 18.77 -21.58 -11.07
C ASN A 85 17.64 -22.21 -10.24
N LYS A 86 17.91 -23.36 -9.61
CA LYS A 86 17.07 -23.93 -8.56
C LYS A 86 17.08 -22.95 -7.38
N PHE A 87 16.00 -22.22 -7.20
CA PHE A 87 15.88 -21.08 -6.28
C PHE A 87 16.38 -21.41 -4.86
N SER A 88 17.63 -21.01 -4.57
CA SER A 88 18.32 -21.31 -3.31
C SER A 88 18.33 -20.07 -2.42
N TYR A 89 17.31 -19.95 -1.56
CA TYR A 89 17.29 -18.91 -0.54
C TYR A 89 18.20 -19.31 0.63
N GLU A 90 19.39 -18.70 0.73
CA GLU A 90 20.25 -18.87 1.89
C GLU A 90 19.61 -18.20 3.11
N ILE A 91 19.07 -19.00 4.03
CA ILE A 91 18.54 -18.51 5.31
C ILE A 91 19.73 -17.98 6.13
N PRO A 92 19.80 -16.68 6.46
CA PRO A 92 20.95 -16.13 7.17
C PRO A 92 20.98 -16.65 8.62
N GLU A 93 22.10 -17.22 9.05
CA GLU A 93 22.29 -17.76 10.42
C GLU A 93 21.99 -16.76 11.55
N LYS A 94 22.00 -15.46 11.23
CA LYS A 94 21.76 -14.36 12.16
C LYS A 94 20.83 -13.34 11.51
N MET A 95 19.73 -13.06 12.19
CA MET A 95 18.74 -12.08 11.73
C MET A 95 19.41 -10.70 11.55
N PRO A 96 19.27 -10.04 10.38
CA PRO A 96 19.89 -8.73 10.15
C PRO A 96 19.22 -7.68 11.04
N LYS A 97 20.04 -6.90 11.78
CA LYS A 97 19.55 -5.91 12.75
C LYS A 97 18.70 -4.79 12.15
N ASN A 98 18.86 -4.54 10.84
CA ASN A 98 18.22 -3.47 10.10
C ASN A 98 17.45 -4.06 8.91
N VAL A 99 16.30 -4.71 9.15
CA VAL A 99 15.39 -5.14 8.08
C VAL A 99 14.75 -3.90 7.44
N GLN A 100 14.88 -3.74 6.13
CA GLN A 100 14.20 -2.68 5.37
C GLN A 100 12.92 -3.22 4.71
N PHE A 101 11.97 -2.32 4.44
CA PHE A 101 10.75 -2.65 3.69
C PHE A 101 11.05 -3.26 2.29
N LYS A 102 12.19 -2.91 1.68
CA LYS A 102 12.66 -3.52 0.43
C LYS A 102 12.94 -5.01 0.56
N ASP A 103 13.48 -5.43 1.70
CA ASP A 103 13.85 -6.82 1.96
C ASP A 103 12.58 -7.67 2.16
N VAL A 104 11.61 -7.13 2.91
CA VAL A 104 10.27 -7.72 3.09
C VAL A 104 9.53 -7.84 1.75
N LEU A 105 9.58 -6.81 0.91
CA LEU A 105 8.96 -6.83 -0.42
C LEU A 105 9.64 -7.83 -1.37
N HIS A 106 10.96 -8.00 -1.26
CA HIS A 106 11.69 -9.03 -2.01
C HIS A 106 11.31 -10.45 -1.54
N GLN A 107 11.23 -10.68 -0.22
CA GLN A 107 10.76 -11.96 0.36
C GLN A 107 9.31 -12.28 -0.03
N LEU A 108 8.41 -11.29 0.00
CA LEU A 108 7.00 -11.46 -0.39
C LEU A 108 6.86 -11.82 -1.87
N ASN A 109 7.64 -11.17 -2.74
CA ASN A 109 7.67 -11.52 -4.17
C ASN A 109 8.23 -12.93 -4.40
N ALA A 110 9.31 -13.30 -3.71
CA ALA A 110 9.88 -14.65 -3.76
C ALA A 110 8.91 -15.74 -3.28
N LEU A 111 8.12 -15.45 -2.24
CA LEU A 111 7.06 -16.34 -1.76
C LEU A 111 5.91 -16.46 -2.78
N ARG A 112 5.55 -15.37 -3.45
CA ARG A 112 4.54 -15.37 -4.53
C ARG A 112 5.01 -16.14 -5.78
N SER A 113 6.30 -16.12 -6.10
CA SER A 113 6.91 -16.90 -7.19
C SER A 113 7.48 -18.25 -6.73
N GLY A 114 7.10 -18.72 -5.53
CA GLY A 114 7.62 -19.95 -4.95
C GLY A 114 7.06 -21.23 -5.59
N ALA A 115 7.62 -22.37 -5.19
CA ALA A 115 7.09 -23.68 -5.54
C ALA A 115 5.63 -23.86 -5.04
N SER A 116 4.86 -24.69 -5.73
CA SER A 116 3.41 -24.74 -5.56
C SER A 116 3.03 -25.39 -4.21
N THR A 117 2.10 -24.78 -3.48
CA THR A 117 1.57 -25.35 -2.23
C THR A 117 0.72 -26.61 -2.44
N LYS A 118 0.44 -26.99 -3.69
CA LYS A 118 -0.15 -28.29 -4.06
C LYS A 118 0.91 -29.41 -4.08
N ASP A 119 2.19 -29.07 -4.17
CA ASP A 119 3.27 -30.04 -4.35
C ASP A 119 3.52 -30.78 -3.03
N SER A 120 3.61 -32.11 -3.09
CA SER A 120 3.70 -32.97 -1.89
C SER A 120 4.85 -32.58 -0.97
N ASP A 121 6.04 -32.35 -1.54
CA ASP A 121 7.27 -32.09 -0.78
C ASP A 121 7.25 -30.70 -0.13
N VAL A 122 6.72 -29.69 -0.84
CA VAL A 122 6.50 -28.33 -0.32
C VAL A 122 5.50 -28.37 0.83
N LYS A 123 4.38 -29.08 0.65
CA LYS A 123 3.34 -29.24 1.66
C LYS A 123 3.86 -29.99 2.91
N GLN A 124 4.66 -31.04 2.73
CA GLN A 124 5.30 -31.76 3.85
C GLN A 124 6.33 -30.89 4.57
N GLY A 125 7.13 -30.10 3.84
CA GLY A 125 8.05 -29.12 4.42
C GLY A 125 7.34 -28.07 5.26
N LEU A 126 6.26 -27.49 4.74
CA LEU A 126 5.43 -26.50 5.44
C LEU A 126 4.71 -27.10 6.65
N LEU A 127 4.15 -28.32 6.56
CA LEU A 127 3.56 -29.02 7.70
C LEU A 127 4.60 -29.29 8.79
N LYS A 128 5.77 -29.83 8.43
CA LYS A 128 6.85 -30.08 9.39
C LYS A 128 7.38 -28.80 10.03
N TYR A 129 7.44 -27.69 9.29
CA TYR A 129 7.78 -26.39 9.87
C TYR A 129 6.70 -25.94 10.86
N PHE A 130 5.43 -25.95 10.44
CA PHE A 130 4.30 -25.55 11.26
C PHE A 130 4.20 -26.40 12.54
N ASP A 131 4.31 -27.72 12.46
CA ASP A 131 4.16 -28.61 13.62
C ASP A 131 5.18 -28.31 14.74
N ASN A 132 6.40 -27.90 14.37
CA ASN A 132 7.47 -27.52 15.30
C ASN A 132 7.28 -26.17 16.01
N LEU A 133 6.36 -25.32 15.56
CA LEU A 133 6.08 -24.02 16.20
C LEU A 133 5.25 -24.17 17.48
N ASP A 134 5.43 -23.28 18.45
CA ASP A 134 4.60 -23.23 19.65
C ASP A 134 3.16 -22.74 19.36
N SER A 135 2.24 -22.93 20.33
CA SER A 135 0.82 -22.52 20.19
C SER A 135 0.63 -21.05 19.84
N ASP A 136 1.55 -20.22 20.32
CA ASP A 136 1.52 -18.76 20.18
C ASP A 136 2.15 -18.33 18.86
N GLU A 137 3.29 -18.91 18.48
CA GLU A 137 3.92 -18.71 17.17
C GLU A 137 2.98 -19.12 16.03
N LYS A 138 2.20 -20.20 16.21
CA LYS A 138 1.15 -20.62 15.27
C LYS A 138 0.04 -19.56 15.09
N GLN A 139 -0.31 -18.83 16.14
CA GLN A 139 -1.27 -17.73 16.08
C GLN A 139 -0.66 -16.46 15.46
N GLU A 140 0.58 -16.13 15.80
CA GLU A 140 1.30 -14.96 15.26
C GLU A 140 1.58 -15.11 13.75
N LEU A 141 2.01 -16.29 13.31
CA LEU A 141 2.17 -16.64 11.89
C LEU A 141 0.84 -16.53 11.13
N PHE A 142 -0.26 -17.02 11.71
CA PHE A 142 -1.59 -16.91 11.12
C PHE A 142 -2.04 -15.43 11.02
N SER A 143 -1.81 -14.62 12.06
CA SER A 143 -2.12 -13.19 12.07
C SER A 143 -1.36 -12.44 10.98
N MET A 144 -0.05 -12.68 10.87
CA MET A 144 0.81 -12.07 9.85
C MET A 144 0.34 -12.44 8.44
N MET A 145 -0.01 -13.71 8.19
CA MET A 145 -0.51 -14.15 6.89
C MET A 145 -1.91 -13.56 6.58
N ALA A 146 -2.78 -13.42 7.57
CA ALA A 146 -4.08 -12.76 7.43
C ALA A 146 -3.93 -11.27 7.08
N GLY A 147 -3.05 -10.55 7.77
CA GLY A 147 -2.72 -9.15 7.48
C GLY A 147 -2.23 -8.95 6.04
N PHE A 148 -1.27 -9.77 5.60
CA PHE A 148 -0.81 -9.74 4.20
C PHE A 148 -1.93 -10.07 3.21
N ALA A 149 -2.81 -11.04 3.50
CA ALA A 149 -3.93 -11.38 2.64
C ALA A 149 -4.95 -10.22 2.50
N THR A 150 -5.28 -9.51 3.58
CA THR A 150 -6.15 -8.32 3.53
C THR A 150 -5.55 -7.22 2.65
N ILE A 151 -4.26 -6.91 2.84
CA ILE A 151 -3.53 -5.89 2.08
C ILE A 151 -3.44 -6.27 0.59
N MET A 152 -3.04 -7.50 0.27
CA MET A 152 -2.86 -7.94 -1.12
C MET A 152 -4.17 -8.01 -1.90
N ASN A 153 -5.26 -8.42 -1.25
CA ASN A 153 -6.59 -8.49 -1.87
C ASN A 153 -7.31 -7.13 -1.92
N LYS A 154 -6.75 -6.07 -1.32
CA LYS A 154 -7.38 -4.74 -1.16
C LYS A 154 -8.76 -4.81 -0.50
N ALA A 155 -8.93 -5.73 0.46
CA ALA A 155 -10.21 -6.08 1.06
C ALA A 155 -10.60 -5.17 2.26
N GLY A 156 -10.19 -3.90 2.21
CA GLY A 156 -10.31 -2.91 3.28
C GLY A 156 -9.37 -1.72 3.01
N ASP A 157 -9.44 -0.70 3.86
CA ASP A 157 -8.39 0.32 3.96
C ASP A 157 -7.16 -0.25 4.69
N VAL A 158 -6.04 0.47 4.65
CA VAL A 158 -4.77 -0.02 5.26
C VAL A 158 -4.88 -0.23 6.78
N GLU A 159 -5.81 0.46 7.44
CA GLU A 159 -6.09 0.34 8.88
C GLU A 159 -6.98 -0.86 9.24
N ASP A 160 -7.59 -1.55 8.25
CA ASP A 160 -8.41 -2.77 8.47
C ASP A 160 -7.56 -4.06 8.52
N ALA A 161 -6.24 -3.98 8.27
CA ALA A 161 -5.35 -5.13 8.26
C ALA A 161 -4.96 -5.54 9.71
N PRO A 162 -5.31 -6.76 10.19
CA PRO A 162 -5.06 -7.16 11.57
C PRO A 162 -3.58 -7.22 11.88
N MET A 163 -3.14 -6.49 12.91
CA MET A 163 -1.76 -6.53 13.40
C MET A 163 -1.53 -7.77 14.28
N PRO A 164 -0.29 -8.27 14.43
CA PRO A 164 0.02 -9.39 15.34
C PRO A 164 -0.45 -9.15 16.78
N ASP A 165 -0.41 -7.90 17.25
CA ASP A 165 -0.81 -7.50 18.60
C ASP A 165 -2.34 -7.42 18.81
N ASP A 166 -3.15 -7.37 17.74
CA ASP A 166 -4.61 -7.29 17.82
C ASP A 166 -5.25 -8.62 18.25
N ILE A 167 -4.57 -9.75 17.97
CA ILE A 167 -5.02 -11.05 18.47
C ILE A 167 -4.78 -11.10 19.97
N LYS A 168 -5.85 -10.85 20.71
CA LYS A 168 -5.95 -11.05 22.17
C LYS A 168 -5.63 -12.50 22.51
N LYS A 169 -4.35 -12.79 22.76
CA LYS A 169 -3.86 -14.11 23.16
C LYS A 169 -4.79 -14.72 24.22
N PRO A 170 -5.25 -15.96 24.04
CA PRO A 170 -6.15 -16.59 25.00
C PRO A 170 -5.45 -16.66 26.34
N LYS A 171 -6.04 -16.03 27.38
CA LYS A 171 -5.36 -15.85 28.67
C LYS A 171 -5.04 -17.21 29.31
N GLY A 172 -3.79 -17.63 29.17
CA GLY A 172 -3.21 -18.72 29.94
C GLY A 172 -3.38 -18.46 31.43
N LYS A 173 -3.62 -19.51 32.21
CA LYS A 173 -3.68 -19.42 33.67
C LYS A 173 -2.26 -19.36 34.23
N ASP A 174 -1.73 -18.15 34.32
CA ASP A 174 -0.43 -17.88 34.95
C ASP A 174 -0.50 -18.06 36.48
N ASP A 175 -0.44 -19.30 36.94
CA ASP A 175 -0.34 -19.66 38.36
C ASP A 175 1.10 -19.47 38.92
N THR A 176 1.77 -18.35 38.57
CA THR A 176 3.13 -18.01 39.03
C THR A 176 3.12 -16.82 40.00
N LYS A 177 2.79 -17.10 41.27
CA LYS A 177 2.52 -16.08 42.31
C LYS A 177 3.79 -15.56 43.01
N VAL A 178 4.58 -14.73 42.33
CA VAL A 178 5.76 -14.06 42.92
C VAL A 178 5.34 -12.87 43.81
N GLN A 179 5.93 -12.76 45.01
CA GLN A 179 5.61 -11.69 45.97
C GLN A 179 6.52 -10.46 45.81
N PRO A 180 5.99 -9.22 45.93
CA PRO A 180 6.80 -8.01 45.82
C PRO A 180 7.54 -7.67 47.12
N VAL A 181 8.87 -7.63 47.07
CA VAL A 181 9.71 -7.17 48.19
C VAL A 181 9.71 -5.64 48.25
N LYS A 182 9.26 -5.07 49.38
CA LYS A 182 9.23 -3.61 49.59
C LYS A 182 10.62 -3.07 49.95
N LYS A 183 11.05 -2.01 49.25
CA LYS A 183 11.98 -0.99 49.77
C LYS A 183 11.48 0.40 49.38
N ALA A 184 11.81 1.40 50.19
CA ALA A 184 11.33 2.78 50.04
C ALA A 184 12.51 3.73 49.75
N GLY A 185 12.24 4.83 49.03
CA GLY A 185 13.20 5.89 48.80
C GLY A 185 12.85 6.79 47.62
N ASN A 186 12.34 7.99 47.92
CA ASN A 186 12.30 9.22 47.11
C ASN A 186 11.83 9.17 45.64
N ALA A 187 10.71 9.87 45.39
CA ALA A 187 10.21 10.37 44.09
C ALA A 187 9.95 9.33 42.97
N PRO A 188 8.70 9.15 42.50
CA PRO A 188 8.43 8.34 41.33
C PRO A 188 8.97 9.05 40.08
N ILE A 189 10.08 8.54 39.52
CA ILE A 189 10.52 8.94 38.17
C ILE A 189 9.55 8.29 37.18
N VAL A 190 8.55 9.05 36.73
CA VAL A 190 7.54 8.57 35.76
C VAL A 190 8.18 8.52 34.37
N VAL A 191 8.81 7.38 34.06
CA VAL A 191 9.36 7.06 32.73
C VAL A 191 8.41 6.08 32.05
N GLY A 192 8.00 6.39 30.82
CA GLY A 192 7.21 5.52 29.96
C GLY A 192 5.71 5.83 29.90
N GLU A 193 5.12 5.55 28.74
CA GLU A 193 3.69 5.55 28.39
C GLU A 193 2.87 6.84 28.62
N ASN A 194 2.70 7.29 29.87
CA ASN A 194 1.67 8.29 30.19
C ASN A 194 2.01 9.72 29.74
N SER A 195 3.26 10.00 29.38
CA SER A 195 3.62 11.26 28.71
C SER A 195 3.26 11.26 27.21
N GLN A 196 3.41 10.12 26.54
CA GLN A 196 3.21 10.00 25.09
C GLN A 196 1.73 10.07 24.70
N LYS A 197 0.83 9.52 25.53
CA LYS A 197 -0.63 9.56 25.35
C LYS A 197 -1.19 10.97 25.16
N LEU A 198 -0.58 12.00 25.76
CA LEU A 198 -0.99 13.40 25.56
C LEU A 198 -0.50 14.00 24.23
N SER A 199 0.68 13.61 23.74
CA SER A 199 1.15 14.00 22.40
C SER A 199 0.42 13.26 21.28
N GLU A 200 0.13 11.97 21.46
CA GLU A 200 -0.64 11.15 20.52
C GLU A 200 -2.07 11.68 20.37
N LEU A 201 -2.76 11.92 21.50
CA LEU A 201 -4.11 12.47 21.49
C LEU A 201 -4.17 13.91 20.94
N MET A 202 -3.08 14.69 21.06
CA MET A 202 -2.93 15.98 20.34
C MET A 202 -2.82 15.79 18.82
N ILE A 203 -2.02 14.84 18.34
CA ILE A 203 -1.87 14.53 16.90
C ILE A 203 -3.19 14.03 16.30
N VAL A 204 -3.90 13.15 17.02
CA VAL A 204 -5.24 12.67 16.61
C VAL A 204 -6.24 13.84 16.53
N LEU A 205 -6.20 14.78 17.47
CA LEU A 205 -7.05 15.99 17.43
C LEU A 205 -6.72 16.93 16.26
N GLU A 206 -5.45 17.05 15.86
CA GLU A 206 -5.05 17.86 14.69
C GLU A 206 -5.61 17.33 13.36
N ASN A 207 -5.90 16.03 13.27
CA ASN A 207 -6.56 15.43 12.09
C ASN A 207 -8.09 15.63 12.08
N THR A 208 -8.70 16.19 13.14
CA THR A 208 -10.16 16.42 13.17
C THR A 208 -10.56 17.65 12.36
N LYS A 209 -11.48 17.47 11.40
CA LYS A 209 -11.92 18.51 10.43
C LYS A 209 -12.54 19.77 11.08
N GLU A 210 -12.83 19.74 12.37
CA GLU A 210 -13.51 20.80 13.12
C GLU A 210 -12.56 21.82 13.77
N LYS A 211 -11.32 21.41 14.09
CA LYS A 211 -10.43 22.15 15.00
C LYS A 211 -9.04 22.31 14.40
N HIS A 212 -8.53 23.54 14.41
CA HIS A 212 -7.15 23.88 14.06
C HIS A 212 -6.35 24.13 15.34
N ARG A 213 -5.13 23.58 15.43
CA ARG A 213 -4.19 23.89 16.51
C ARG A 213 -3.27 25.02 16.05
N CYS A 214 -3.39 26.20 16.63
CA CYS A 214 -2.51 27.34 16.35
C CYS A 214 -1.05 27.09 16.78
N ILE A 215 -0.10 27.88 16.25
CA ILE A 215 1.34 27.83 16.60
C ILE A 215 1.57 27.98 18.11
N ASN A 216 0.72 28.75 18.79
CA ASN A 216 0.75 28.92 20.26
C ASN A 216 0.17 27.72 21.05
N GLY A 217 -0.06 26.58 20.40
CA GLY A 217 -0.59 25.36 20.98
C GLY A 217 -2.10 25.35 21.28
N LYS A 218 -2.82 26.47 21.07
CA LYS A 218 -4.25 26.57 21.37
C LYS A 218 -5.09 26.00 20.23
N LEU A 219 -6.07 25.17 20.59
CA LEU A 219 -7.11 24.71 19.66
C LEU A 219 -8.14 25.83 19.44
N VAL A 220 -8.51 26.04 18.18
CA VAL A 220 -9.55 26.99 17.72
C VAL A 220 -10.43 26.29 16.66
N PRO A 221 -11.66 26.77 16.39
CA PRO A 221 -12.46 26.23 15.29
C PRO A 221 -11.75 26.41 13.95
N PHE A 222 -11.77 25.39 13.08
CA PHE A 222 -10.99 25.31 11.84
C PHE A 222 -11.25 26.48 10.87
N ALA A 223 -12.50 26.96 10.80
CA ALA A 223 -12.89 28.09 9.95
C ALA A 223 -12.68 29.47 10.60
N SER A 224 -12.26 29.55 11.88
CA SER A 224 -12.18 30.83 12.58
C SER A 224 -11.14 31.78 11.97
N THR A 225 -11.36 33.10 12.08
CA THR A 225 -10.41 34.13 11.63
C THR A 225 -9.01 33.99 12.27
N ARG A 226 -8.92 33.37 13.46
CA ARG A 226 -7.65 33.00 14.11
C ARG A 226 -6.96 31.81 13.45
N ALA A 227 -7.71 30.79 13.02
CA ALA A 227 -7.16 29.65 12.28
C ALA A 227 -6.65 30.09 10.90
N ILE A 228 -7.44 30.87 10.16
CA ILE A 228 -7.07 31.41 8.84
C ILE A 228 -5.75 32.19 8.94
N LYS A 229 -5.65 33.15 9.87
CA LYS A 229 -4.43 33.95 10.08
C LYS A 229 -3.21 33.13 10.54
N ASP A 230 -3.42 32.04 11.28
CA ASP A 230 -2.35 31.12 11.69
C ASP A 230 -1.82 30.29 10.51
N ILE A 231 -2.72 29.83 9.62
CA ILE A 231 -2.35 29.14 8.38
C ILE A 231 -1.61 30.08 7.42
N GLU A 232 -2.06 31.33 7.28
CA GLU A 232 -1.38 32.38 6.49
C GLU A 232 0.03 32.66 7.02
N GLY A 233 0.21 32.74 8.35
CA GLY A 233 1.52 32.83 8.99
C GLY A 233 2.44 31.67 8.62
N ARG A 234 1.98 30.42 8.79
CA ARG A 234 2.74 29.21 8.40
C ARG A 234 3.13 29.20 6.92
N ILE A 235 2.29 29.72 6.04
CA ILE A 235 2.62 29.85 4.60
C ILE A 235 3.78 30.84 4.44
N SER A 236 3.73 32.01 5.06
CA SER A 236 4.83 33.00 5.03
C SER A 236 6.15 32.42 5.56
N ASP A 237 6.11 31.68 6.67
CA ASP A 237 7.28 31.07 7.29
C ASP A 237 7.87 29.95 6.41
N ALA A 238 7.01 29.08 5.86
CA ALA A 238 7.42 27.98 4.99
C ALA A 238 7.89 28.46 3.61
N GLU A 239 7.34 29.56 3.08
CA GLU A 239 7.87 30.19 1.87
C GLU A 239 9.24 30.83 2.09
N SER A 240 9.44 31.49 3.24
CA SER A 240 10.74 32.04 3.64
C SER A 240 11.79 30.93 3.77
N SER A 241 11.45 29.84 4.46
CA SER A 241 12.32 28.68 4.65
C SER A 241 12.59 27.93 3.33
N ARG A 242 11.60 27.78 2.45
CA ARG A 242 11.79 27.24 1.08
C ARG A 242 12.77 28.09 0.27
N ASN A 243 12.70 29.42 0.42
CA ASN A 243 13.45 30.35 -0.42
C ASN A 243 14.96 30.35 -0.10
N THR A 244 15.35 30.07 1.15
CA THR A 244 16.76 29.88 1.54
C THR A 244 17.34 28.52 1.11
N CYS A 245 16.51 27.48 0.95
CA CYS A 245 16.96 26.17 0.46
C CYS A 245 17.39 26.21 -1.02
N SER A 246 18.51 25.56 -1.36
CA SER A 246 19.02 25.44 -2.73
C SER A 246 18.05 24.72 -3.68
N ARG A 247 18.10 25.05 -4.97
CA ARG A 247 17.31 24.35 -6.01
C ARG A 247 17.72 22.87 -6.06
N GLY A 248 16.74 21.98 -6.18
CA GLY A 248 16.96 20.52 -6.20
C GLY A 248 17.15 19.87 -4.83
N SER A 249 17.30 20.62 -3.73
CA SER A 249 17.45 20.02 -2.39
C SER A 249 16.17 19.37 -1.88
N GLU A 250 16.34 18.27 -1.13
CA GLU A 250 15.26 17.56 -0.44
C GLU A 250 14.44 18.49 0.47
N ALA A 251 15.11 19.34 1.26
CA ALA A 251 14.45 20.34 2.10
C ALA A 251 13.53 21.27 1.30
N ARG A 252 13.93 21.69 0.09
CA ARG A 252 13.07 22.49 -0.80
C ARG A 252 11.87 21.70 -1.33
N SER A 253 12.04 20.39 -1.56
CA SER A 253 10.94 19.48 -1.92
C SER A 253 9.94 19.33 -0.78
N HIS A 254 10.42 19.10 0.45
CA HIS A 254 9.61 19.04 1.67
C HIS A 254 8.77 20.32 1.86
N TYR A 255 9.39 21.51 1.78
CA TYR A 255 8.64 22.76 1.90
C TYR A 255 7.63 22.97 0.77
N ASN A 256 7.88 22.50 -0.46
CA ASN A 256 6.87 22.53 -1.53
C ASN A 256 5.64 21.65 -1.19
N GLY A 257 5.87 20.47 -0.59
CA GLY A 257 4.79 19.60 -0.09
C GLY A 257 3.99 20.27 1.03
N LEU A 258 4.66 20.82 2.04
CA LEU A 258 4.04 21.55 3.16
C LEU A 258 3.22 22.75 2.67
N LEU A 259 3.74 23.53 1.71
CA LEU A 259 3.01 24.66 1.13
C LEU A 259 1.79 24.23 0.32
N LYS A 260 1.87 23.11 -0.42
CA LYS A 260 0.70 22.53 -1.10
C LYS A 260 -0.40 22.17 -0.10
N TYR A 261 -0.04 21.59 1.05
CA TYR A 261 -0.96 21.22 2.13
C TYR A 261 -1.56 22.45 2.82
N LEU A 262 -0.75 23.42 3.26
CA LEU A 262 -1.24 24.64 3.93
C LEU A 262 -2.15 25.47 3.01
N ARG A 263 -1.81 25.60 1.72
CA ARG A 263 -2.67 26.26 0.71
C ARG A 263 -3.94 25.46 0.38
N MET A 264 -4.02 24.18 0.74
CA MET A 264 -5.25 23.39 0.67
C MET A 264 -6.12 23.63 1.92
N GLN A 265 -5.53 23.59 3.11
CA GLN A 265 -6.21 23.93 4.37
C GLN A 265 -6.79 25.35 4.33
N LEU A 266 -6.02 26.35 3.88
CA LEU A 266 -6.47 27.74 3.79
C LEU A 266 -7.74 27.89 2.95
N ARG A 267 -7.78 27.26 1.77
CA ARG A 267 -8.97 27.28 0.89
C ARG A 267 -10.16 26.56 1.50
N ALA A 268 -9.94 25.48 2.27
CA ALA A 268 -11.01 24.79 2.98
C ALA A 268 -11.58 25.66 4.13
N ALA A 269 -10.72 26.27 4.95
CA ALA A 269 -11.12 27.16 6.04
C ALA A 269 -11.86 28.41 5.51
N GLN A 270 -11.35 29.03 4.45
CA GLN A 270 -11.99 30.16 3.77
C GLN A 270 -13.36 29.78 3.19
N LYS A 271 -13.49 28.59 2.57
CA LYS A 271 -14.79 28.11 2.06
C LYS A 271 -15.84 27.98 3.18
N VAL A 272 -15.46 27.42 4.33
CA VAL A 272 -16.37 27.24 5.47
C VAL A 272 -16.69 28.58 6.17
N ASN A 273 -15.75 29.54 6.21
CA ASN A 273 -15.99 30.87 6.78
C ASN A 273 -16.77 31.82 5.85
N GLY A 274 -16.89 31.48 4.56
CA GLY A 274 -17.64 32.23 3.56
C GLY A 274 -18.96 31.56 3.11
N SER A 275 -19.42 30.54 3.87
CA SER A 275 -20.72 29.87 3.68
C SER A 275 -21.65 30.20 4.84
#